data_AF-A0AAU7GEN3-F1
#
_entry.id   AF-A0AAU7GEN3-F1
#
_cell.length_a   1.000
_cell.length_b   1.000
_cell.length_c   1.000
_cell.angle_alpha   90.00
_cell.angle_beta   90.00
_cell.angle_gamma   90.00
#
_symmetry.space_group_name_H-M   'P 1'
#
loop_
_entity.id
_entity.type
_entity.pdbx_description
1 polymer ?
#
loop_
_entity_poly.entity_id
_entity_poly.type
_entity_poly.pdbx_seq_one_letter_code
_entity_poly.pdbx_strand_id
1 'polypeptide(L)'
;MDRNRRAQLVLDIGRRLLAGPVMVRADELDIQLIEWRSAAREAAATLGRPLTLYTHGDRAWAALADAAPRRVTVAVEPSRAVAPA
;
A
#
# COMPACT_ATOMS: atom_id res chain seq x y z
N MET A 1 11.73 19.04 1.36
CA MET A 1 10.67 19.08 2.39
C MET A 1 11.33 19.37 3.74
N ASP A 2 10.77 20.27 4.54
CA ASP A 2 11.27 20.52 5.90
C ASP A 2 11.00 19.33 6.83
N ARG A 3 11.77 19.21 7.93
CA ARG A 3 11.72 18.06 8.85
C ARG A 3 10.35 17.89 9.52
N ASN A 4 9.67 19.00 9.83
CA ASN A 4 8.38 18.98 10.53
C ASN A 4 7.26 18.50 9.60
N ARG A 5 7.27 18.95 8.34
CA ARG A 5 6.33 18.52 7.31
C ARG A 5 6.50 17.05 6.96
N ARG A 6 7.74 16.54 6.99
CA ARG A 6 7.98 15.09 6.84
C ARG A 6 7.37 14.30 7.99
N ALA A 7 7.62 14.70 9.23
CA ALA A 7 7.11 14.01 10.41
C ALA A 7 5.57 13.96 10.40
N GLN A 8 4.92 15.06 10.03
CA GLN A 8 3.46 15.12 9.90
C GLN A 8 2.94 14.18 8.82
N LEU A 9 3.58 14.16 7.64
CA LEU A 9 3.21 13.25 6.54
C LEU A 9 3.29 11.78 6.96
N VAL A 10 4.37 11.39 7.66
CA VAL A 10 4.57 10.03 8.16
C VAL A 10 3.48 9.65 9.16
N LEU A 11 3.14 10.55 10.09
CA LEU A 11 2.06 10.33 11.07
C LEU A 11 0.70 10.15 10.39
N ASP A 12 0.37 11.00 9.41
CA ASP A 12 -0.92 10.94 8.72
C ASP A 12 -1.05 9.69 7.85
N ILE A 13 0.02 9.29 7.15
CA ILE A 13 0.04 8.02 6.42
C ILE A 13 -0.10 6.85 7.40
N GLY A 14 0.60 6.86 8.53
CA GLY A 14 0.49 5.82 9.55
C GLY A 14 -0.94 5.66 10.08
N ARG A 15 -1.62 6.77 10.37
CA ARG A 15 -3.04 6.76 10.79
C ARG A 15 -3.94 6.15 9.72
N ARG A 16 -3.77 6.55 8.46
CA ARG A 16 -4.56 5.99 7.35
C ARG A 16 -4.32 4.50 7.17
N LEU A 17 -3.07 4.05 7.26
CA LEU A 17 -2.67 2.65 7.16
C LEU A 17 -3.24 1.78 8.30
N LEU A 18 -3.37 2.34 9.51
CA LEU A 18 -4.03 1.65 10.63
C LEU A 18 -5.53 1.51 10.43
N ALA A 19 -6.18 2.45 9.74
CA ALA A 19 -7.59 2.37 9.39
C ALA A 19 -7.87 1.39 8.24
N GLY A 20 -6.88 1.12 7.39
CA GLY A 20 -6.96 0.12 6.34
C GLY A 20 -5.97 0.37 5.19
N PRO A 21 -6.09 -0.40 4.10
CA PRO A 21 -5.30 -0.18 2.90
C PRO A 21 -5.52 1.23 2.32
N VAL A 22 -4.44 1.84 1.84
CA VAL A 22 -4.44 3.20 1.28
C VAL A 22 -4.09 3.13 -0.19
N MET A 23 -4.92 3.73 -1.04
CA MET A 23 -4.63 3.99 -2.44
C MET A 23 -4.46 5.49 -2.66
N VAL A 24 -3.48 5.86 -3.48
CA VAL A 24 -3.24 7.25 -3.91
C VAL A 24 -2.90 7.29 -5.39
N ARG A 25 -3.23 8.41 -6.02
CA ARG A 25 -2.77 8.77 -7.37
C ARG A 25 -1.80 9.94 -7.30
N ALA A 26 -0.87 10.03 -8.25
CA ALA A 26 0.14 11.09 -8.27
C ALA A 26 -0.46 12.50 -8.44
N ASP A 27 -1.59 12.62 -9.14
CA ASP A 27 -2.32 13.89 -9.34
C ASP A 27 -3.10 14.37 -8.11
N GLU A 28 -3.31 13.49 -7.12
CA GLU A 28 -3.99 13.81 -5.85
C GLU A 28 -3.00 14.20 -4.73
N LEU A 29 -1.70 14.12 -4.99
CA LEU A 29 -0.66 14.37 -4.00
C LEU A 29 -0.02 15.73 -4.23
N ASP A 30 0.11 16.52 -3.18
CA ASP A 30 0.95 17.74 -3.16
C ASP A 30 2.47 17.41 -3.14
N ILE A 31 2.82 16.15 -3.31
CA ILE A 31 4.19 15.61 -3.27
C ILE A 31 4.37 14.57 -4.36
N GLN A 32 5.62 14.30 -4.73
CA GLN A 32 5.90 13.23 -5.68
C GLN A 32 5.51 11.86 -5.12
N LEU A 33 5.03 10.97 -5.98
CA LEU A 33 4.62 9.62 -5.59
C LEU A 33 5.77 8.84 -4.91
N ILE A 34 7.01 9.07 -5.31
CA ILE A 34 8.19 8.46 -4.68
C ILE A 34 8.38 8.91 -3.21
N GLU A 35 8.12 10.18 -2.92
CA GLU A 35 8.17 10.74 -1.56
C GLU A 35 7.07 10.13 -0.69
N TRP A 36 5.86 10.01 -1.23
CA TRP A 36 4.76 9.33 -0.54
C TRP A 36 5.12 7.88 -0.21
N ARG A 37 5.70 7.14 -1.17
CA ARG A 37 6.17 5.75 -0.95
C ARG A 37 7.28 5.64 0.09
N SER A 38 8.17 6.63 0.15
CA SER A 38 9.22 6.72 1.18
C SER A 38 8.60 6.93 2.57
N ALA A 39 7.69 7.90 2.69
CA ALA A 39 7.00 8.20 3.94
C ALA A 39 6.09 7.04 4.41
N ALA A 40 5.46 6.30 3.50
CA ALA A 40 4.69 5.11 3.84
C ALA A 40 5.54 3.99 4.45
N ARG A 41 6.76 3.77 3.93
CA ARG A 41 7.71 2.81 4.52
C ARG A 41 8.18 3.26 5.89
N GLU A 42 8.48 4.55 6.05
CA GLU A 42 8.86 5.12 7.34
C GLU A 42 7.73 4.97 8.36
N ALA A 43 6.48 5.27 7.98
CA ALA A 43 5.32 5.11 8.85
C ALA A 43 5.15 3.65 9.32
N ALA A 44 5.28 2.69 8.41
CA ALA A 44 5.21 1.28 8.77
C ALA A 44 6.34 0.85 9.70
N ALA A 45 7.57 1.35 9.48
CA ALA A 45 8.70 1.11 10.36
C ALA A 45 8.47 1.70 11.76
N THR A 46 7.94 2.92 11.86
CA THR A 46 7.54 3.55 13.14
C THR A 46 6.47 2.74 13.86
N LEU A 47 5.54 2.14 13.12
CA LEU A 47 4.50 1.26 13.67
C LEU A 47 5.01 -0.16 14.00
N GLY A 48 6.26 -0.51 13.66
CA GLY A 48 6.80 -1.85 13.85
C GLY A 48 6.08 -2.93 13.04
N ARG A 49 5.44 -2.57 11.91
CA ARG A 49 4.64 -3.48 11.09
C ARG A 49 5.20 -3.58 9.67
N PRO A 50 5.22 -4.76 9.06
CA PRO A 50 5.61 -4.88 7.65
C PRO A 50 4.62 -4.14 6.74
N LEU A 51 5.13 -3.59 5.64
CA LEU A 51 4.31 -2.90 4.64
C LEU A 51 4.32 -3.70 3.32
N THR A 52 3.14 -3.95 2.78
CA THR A 52 2.98 -4.33 1.37
C THR A 52 2.73 -3.07 0.56
N LEU A 53 3.55 -2.85 -0.47
CA LEU A 53 3.45 -1.69 -1.34
C LEU A 53 3.43 -2.13 -2.80
N TYR A 54 2.39 -1.72 -3.53
CA TYR A 54 2.23 -1.95 -4.95
C TYR A 54 2.20 -0.61 -5.70
N THR A 55 2.81 -0.57 -6.88
CA THR A 55 2.82 0.62 -7.73
C THR A 55 2.54 0.22 -9.16
N HIS A 56 1.67 0.98 -9.82
CA HIS A 56 1.36 0.81 -11.23
C HIS A 56 1.06 2.16 -11.86
N GLY A 57 1.91 2.58 -12.80
CA GLY A 57 1.83 3.89 -13.42
C GLY A 57 1.91 5.03 -12.39
N ASP A 58 0.87 5.86 -12.36
CA ASP A 58 0.69 7.01 -11.47
C ASP A 58 0.05 6.65 -10.13
N ARG A 59 -0.19 5.37 -9.84
CA ARG A 59 -0.89 4.92 -8.63
C ARG A 59 0.02 4.15 -7.71
N ALA A 60 -0.21 4.33 -6.40
CA ALA A 60 0.34 3.47 -5.38
C ALA A 60 -0.76 2.96 -4.46
N TRP A 61 -0.62 1.70 -4.05
CA TRP A 61 -1.42 1.07 -3.02
C TRP A 61 -0.49 0.57 -1.92
N ALA A 62 -0.89 0.76 -0.67
CA ALA A 62 -0.12 0.33 0.49
C ALA A 62 -1.04 -0.23 1.58
N ALA A 63 -0.63 -1.32 2.22
CA ALA A 63 -1.31 -1.89 3.36
C ALA A 63 -0.30 -2.42 4.36
N LEU A 64 -0.62 -2.30 5.65
CA LEU A 64 0.13 -3.02 6.68
C LEU A 64 -0.16 -4.50 6.54
N ALA A 65 0.90 -5.32 6.50
CA ALA A 65 0.73 -6.75 6.60
C ALA A 65 0.07 -7.06 7.95
N ASP A 66 -0.93 -7.94 7.92
CA ASP A 66 -1.47 -8.49 9.16
C ASP A 66 -0.39 -9.39 9.78
N ALA A 67 -0.23 -9.33 11.10
CA ALA A 67 0.83 -10.08 11.80
C ALA A 67 0.61 -11.60 11.74
N ALA A 68 -0.54 -12.06 11.23
CA ALA A 68 -0.83 -13.46 10.99
C ALA A 68 -0.93 -13.75 9.49
N PRO A 69 -0.17 -14.72 8.94
CA PRO A 69 -0.45 -15.23 7.61
C PRO A 69 -1.82 -15.91 7.63
N ARG A 70 -2.86 -15.23 7.17
CA ARG A 70 -4.08 -15.92 6.73
C ARG A 70 -3.71 -16.64 5.44
N ARG A 71 -3.57 -17.97 5.50
CA ARG A 71 -3.59 -18.81 4.30
C ARG A 71 -4.89 -18.54 3.57
N VAL A 72 -4.81 -17.78 2.48
CA VAL A 72 -5.90 -17.66 1.52
C VAL A 72 -5.67 -18.77 0.50
N THR A 73 -6.42 -19.85 0.62
CA THR A 73 -6.50 -20.85 -0.45
C THR A 73 -7.37 -20.25 -1.55
N VAL A 74 -6.75 -19.75 -2.60
CA VAL A 74 -7.48 -19.40 -3.83
C VAL A 74 -7.77 -20.72 -4.54
N ALA A 75 -9.03 -21.16 -4.50
CA ALA A 75 -9.49 -22.19 -5.41
C ALA A 75 -9.51 -21.59 -6.82
N VAL A 76 -8.47 -21.86 -7.60
CA VAL A 76 -8.51 -21.61 -9.04
C VAL A 76 -9.31 -22.76 -9.64
N GLU A 77 -10.60 -22.53 -9.89
CA GLU A 77 -11.37 -23.48 -10.70
C GLU A 77 -10.76 -23.51 -12.10
N PRO A 78 -10.37 -24.69 -12.63
CA PRO A 78 -9.88 -24.79 -13.99
C PRO A 78 -11.00 -24.40 -14.95
N SER A 79 -10.81 -23.29 -15.67
CA SER A 79 -11.69 -22.85 -16.75
C SER A 79 -11.89 -24.00 -17.74
N ARG A 80 -13.13 -24.44 -17.89
CA ARG A 80 -13.51 -25.56 -18.77
C ARG A 80 -13.21 -25.14 -20.21
N ALA A 81 -12.21 -25.77 -20.82
CA ALA A 81 -11.90 -25.60 -22.23
C ALA A 81 -13.15 -25.94 -23.07
N VAL A 82 -13.62 -24.97 -23.85
CA VAL A 82 -14.64 -25.19 -24.88
C VAL A 82 -13.93 -25.83 -26.08
N ALA A 83 -14.28 -27.07 -26.40
CA ALA A 83 -13.83 -27.72 -27.63
C ALA A 83 -14.62 -27.16 -28.83
N PRO A 84 -13.97 -26.80 -29.95
CA PRO A 84 -14.67 -26.42 -31.17
C PRO A 84 -15.30 -27.64 -31.86
N ALA A 85 -16.42 -27.39 -32.56
CA ALA A 85 -17.27 -28.34 -33.25
C ALA A 85 -16.63 -28.95 -34.51
#